data_AF-A0A2H9N9T4-F1
#
_entry.id   AF-A0A2H9N9T4-F1
#
_cell.length_a   1.000
_cell.length_b   1.000
_cell.length_c   1.000
_cell.angle_alpha   90.00
_cell.angle_beta   90.00
_cell.angle_gamma   90.00
#
_symmetry.space_group_name_H-M   'P 1'
#
loop_
_entity.id
_entity.type
_entity.pdbx_description
1 polymer ?
#
loop_
_entity_poly.entity_id
_entity_poly.type
_entity_poly.pdbx_seq_one_letter_code
_entity_poly.pdbx_strand_id
1 'polypeptide(L)' 'MKETFIKELVKADLNNPILIGGFPGLGLVGKIATRHLVKQLKAERFAYLYSPHFPYFVHVNKKGSVRLLRGTFYFWK' A
#
# COMPACT_ATOMS: atom_id res chain seq x y z
N MET A 1 4.72 9.05 -16.08
CA MET A 1 5.48 9.34 -14.84
C MET A 1 6.94 9.13 -15.15
N LYS A 2 7.83 10.03 -14.72
CA LYS A 2 9.29 9.87 -14.94
C LYS A 2 9.98 9.10 -13.81
N GLU A 3 9.42 9.14 -12.61
CA GLU A 3 10.03 8.56 -11.41
C GLU A 3 8.98 7.99 -10.44
N THR A 4 9.45 7.24 -9.45
CA THR A 4 8.64 6.70 -8.36
C THR A 4 8.28 7.82 -7.39
N PHE A 5 7.01 7.93 -7.01
CA PHE A 5 6.55 8.96 -6.08
C PHE A 5 5.50 8.42 -5.10
N ILE A 6 5.34 9.13 -3.99
CA ILE A 6 4.34 8.84 -2.96
C ILE A 6 3.29 9.94 -3.01
N LYS A 7 2.02 9.55 -3.10
CA LYS A 7 0.87 10.44 -2.96
C LYS A 7 0.29 10.28 -1.55
N GLU A 8 0.51 11.27 -0.70
CA GLU A 8 -0.13 11.38 0.60
C GLU A 8 -1.61 11.76 0.45
N LEU A 9 -2.44 11.20 1.32
CA LEU A 9 -3.90 11.40 1.36
C LEU A 9 -4.31 12.14 2.63
N VAL A 10 -3.66 11.80 3.75
CA VAL A 10 -3.83 12.43 5.06
C VAL A 10 -2.46 12.51 5.72
N LYS A 11 -2.28 13.51 6.59
CA LYS A 11 -1.05 13.66 7.36
C LYS A 11 -1.00 12.62 8.47
N ALA A 12 0.08 11.84 8.52
CA ALA A 12 0.31 10.86 9.57
C ALA A 12 1.33 11.42 10.60
N ASP A 13 0.83 11.99 11.70
CA ASP A 13 1.70 12.43 12.81
C ASP A 13 2.10 11.22 13.67
N LEU A 14 3.28 10.64 13.40
CA LEU A 14 3.83 9.48 14.09
C LEU A 14 5.09 9.85 14.89
N ASN A 15 5.24 9.27 16.08
CA ASN A 15 6.43 9.46 16.91
C ASN A 15 7.25 8.15 16.94
N ASN A 16 8.50 8.20 16.48
CA ASN A 16 9.41 7.06 16.37
C ASN A 16 8.75 5.75 15.86
N PRO A 17 8.10 5.76 14.68
CA PRO A 17 7.32 4.62 14.21
C PRO A 17 8.21 3.46 13.75
N ILE A 18 7.65 2.25 13.80
CA ILE A 18 8.23 1.05 13.17
C ILE A 18 7.58 0.85 11.81
N LEU A 19 8.40 0.80 10.75
CA LEU A 19 7.92 0.48 9.40
C LEU A 19 7.89 -1.03 9.20
N ILE A 20 6.70 -1.57 8.88
CA ILE A 20 6.50 -2.99 8.58
C ILE A 20 6.28 -3.17 7.08
N GLY A 21 7.16 -3.95 6.43
CA GLY A 21 7.08 -4.25 4.99
C GLY A 21 6.34 -5.56 4.70
N GLY A 22 5.39 -5.53 3.76
CA GLY A 22 4.61 -6.71 3.36
C GLY A 22 4.26 -6.69 1.88
N PHE A 23 5.14 -7.24 1.06
CA PHE A 23 4.98 -7.27 -0.38
C PHE A 23 4.52 -8.65 -0.88
N PRO A 24 3.94 -8.74 -2.09
CA PRO A 24 3.76 -10.04 -2.75
C PRO A 24 5.11 -10.74 -2.92
N GLY A 25 5.18 -12.01 -2.53
CA GLY A 25 6.38 -12.85 -2.60
C GLY A 25 6.00 -14.32 -2.49
N LEU A 26 6.95 -15.20 -2.19
CA LEU A 26 6.71 -16.64 -2.06
C LEU A 26 5.63 -16.92 -1.01
N GLY A 27 4.61 -17.71 -1.38
CA GLY A 27 3.48 -18.05 -0.51
C GLY A 27 2.65 -16.85 -0.02
N LEU A 28 2.89 -15.65 -0.55
CA LEU A 28 2.24 -14.39 -0.14
C LEU A 28 2.33 -14.09 1.37
N VAL A 29 3.28 -14.69 2.10
CA VAL A 29 3.31 -14.66 3.57
C VAL A 29 3.36 -13.23 4.11
N GLY A 30 4.29 -12.41 3.62
CA GLY A 30 4.42 -11.00 4.04
C GLY A 30 3.17 -10.18 3.76
N LYS A 31 2.55 -10.35 2.58
CA LYS A 31 1.30 -9.68 2.21
C LYS A 31 0.13 -10.13 3.09
N ILE A 32 0.03 -11.42 3.42
CA ILE A 32 -1.04 -11.96 4.27
C ILE A 32 -0.89 -11.44 5.70
N ALA A 33 0.33 -11.50 6.26
CA ALA A 33 0.63 -11.04 7.62
C ALA A 33 0.34 -9.53 7.78
N THR A 34 0.87 -8.70 6.90
CA THR A 34 0.62 -7.24 6.95
C THR A 34 -0.84 -6.88 6.71
N ARG A 35 -1.54 -7.56 5.78
CA ARG A 35 -2.98 -7.36 5.59
C ARG A 35 -3.78 -7.76 6.83
N HIS A 36 -3.35 -8.81 7.54
CA HIS A 36 -3.97 -9.20 8.81
C HIS A 36 -3.77 -8.12 9.88
N LEU A 37 -2.54 -7.62 10.05
CA LEU A 37 -2.23 -6.53 11.00
C LEU A 37 -3.07 -5.28 10.72
N VAL A 38 -3.12 -4.81 9.48
CA VAL A 38 -3.94 -3.65 9.08
C VAL A 38 -5.40 -3.86 9.47
N LYS A 39 -5.95 -5.06 9.26
CA LYS A 39 -7.34 -5.38 9.60
C LYS A 39 -7.57 -5.40 11.11
N GLN A 40 -6.69 -6.04 11.88
CA GLN A 40 -6.86 -6.18 13.34
C GLN A 40 -6.70 -4.85 14.06
N LEU A 41 -5.70 -4.07 13.67
CA LEU A 41 -5.43 -2.75 14.25
C LEU A 41 -6.41 -1.68 13.77
N LYS A 42 -7.24 -1.99 12.76
CA LYS A 42 -8.06 -1.00 12.03
C LYS A 42 -7.22 0.18 11.55
N ALA A 43 -6.00 -0.12 11.07
CA ALA A 43 -5.03 0.88 10.67
C ALA A 43 -5.57 1.76 9.52
N GLU A 44 -5.28 3.05 9.58
CA GLU A 44 -5.76 4.03 8.62
C GLU A 44 -4.78 4.15 7.45
N ARG A 45 -5.32 4.25 6.23
CA ARG A 45 -4.50 4.43 5.02
C ARG A 45 -4.13 5.90 4.86
N PHE A 46 -2.84 6.20 4.79
CA PHE A 46 -2.38 7.59 4.63
C PHE A 46 -1.72 7.92 3.30
N ALA A 47 -1.22 6.93 2.54
CA ALA A 47 -0.54 7.22 1.28
C ALA A 47 -0.58 6.06 0.26
N TYR A 48 -0.29 6.39 -1.00
CA TYR A 48 -0.07 5.45 -2.09
C TYR A 48 1.32 5.65 -2.70
N LEU A 49 2.00 4.54 -3.03
CA LEU A 49 3.22 4.56 -3.83
C LEU A 49 2.89 4.23 -5.28
N TYR A 50 3.32 5.08 -6.21
CA TYR A 50 3.24 4.83 -7.65
C TYR A 50 4.65 4.78 -8.23
N SER A 51 4.88 3.89 -9.19
CA SER A 51 6.18 3.72 -9.81
C SER A 51 6.04 3.42 -11.30
N PRO A 52 6.88 4.03 -12.17
CA PRO A 52 6.98 3.62 -13.57
C PRO A 52 7.59 2.21 -13.73
N HIS A 53 8.18 1.65 -12.67
CA HIS A 53 8.77 0.31 -12.67
C HIS A 53 7.76 -0.79 -12.30
N PHE A 54 6.53 -0.44 -11.93
CA PHE A 54 5.49 -1.44 -11.76
C PHE A 54 5.08 -2.05 -13.12
N PRO A 55 4.58 -3.30 -13.12
CA PRO A 55 4.09 -3.93 -14.34
C PRO A 55 3.13 -3.04 -15.13
N TYR A 56 3.24 -3.07 -16.46
CA TYR A 56 2.47 -2.25 -17.40
C TYR A 56 1.04 -2.75 -17.61
N PHE A 57 0.32 -3.04 -16.53
CA PHE A 57 -1.10 -3.38 -16.56
C PHE A 57 -1.88 -2.65 -15.46
N VAL A 58 -3.19 -2.57 -15.66
CA VAL A 58 -4.12 -1.96 -14.71
C VAL A 58 -4.85 -3.02 -13.89
N HIS A 59 -5.23 -2.66 -12.68
CA HIS A 59 -6.12 -3.47 -11.87
C HIS A 59 -7.57 -3.08 -12.14
N VAL A 60 -8.35 -4.04 -12.63
CA VAL A 60 -9.80 -3.90 -12.83
C VAL A 60 -10.51 -4.51 -11.62
N ASN A 61 -11.38 -3.74 -10.98
CA ASN A 61 -12.16 -4.21 -9.84
C ASN A 61 -13.46 -4.92 -10.30
N LYS A 62 -14.16 -5.57 -9.36
CA LYS A 62 -15.44 -6.28 -9.65
C LYS A 62 -16.56 -5.39 -10.19
N LYS A 63 -16.47 -4.06 -10.02
CA LYS A 63 -17.43 -3.07 -10.53
C LYS A 63 -17.01 -2.49 -11.88
N GLY A 64 -15.98 -3.03 -12.53
CA GLY A 64 -15.44 -2.53 -13.79
C GLY A 64 -14.59 -1.26 -13.68
N SER A 65 -14.33 -0.73 -12.48
CA SER A 65 -13.46 0.44 -12.33
C SER A 65 -11.99 0.04 -12.46
N VAL A 66 -11.21 0.91 -13.10
CA VAL A 66 -9.81 0.68 -13.45
C VAL A 66 -8.89 1.55 -12.58
N ARG A 67 -7.75 1.00 -12.15
CA ARG A 67 -6.69 1.78 -11.48
C ARG A 67 -5.30 1.23 -11.78
N LEU A 68 -4.29 2.10 -11.72
CA LEU A 68 -2.89 1.69 -11.74
C LEU A 68 -2.54 0.80 -10.54
N LEU A 69 -1.50 -0.03 -10.72
CA LEU A 69 -0.82 -0.68 -9.61
C LEU A 69 -0.22 0.38 -8.69
N ARG A 70 -0.27 0.10 -7.38
CA ARG A 70 0.24 0.99 -6.35
C ARG A 70 0.59 0.23 -5.08
N GLY A 71 1.65 0.65 -4.40
CA GLY A 71 1.86 0.34 -2.99
C GLY A 71 0.87 1.13 -2.14
N THR A 72 0.58 0.66 -0.93
CA THR A 72 -0.33 1.34 0.00
C THR A 72 0.30 1.39 1.37
N PHE A 73 0.31 2.57 1.98
CA PHE A 73 0.81 2.77 3.33
C PHE A 73 -0.35 2.93 4.31
N TYR A 74 -0.19 2.32 5.48
CA TYR A 74 -1.12 2.39 6.59
C TYR A 74 -0.37 2.81 7.85
N PHE A 75 -1.06 3.48 8.76
CA PHE A 75 -0.55 3.84 10.07
C PHE A 75 -1.55 3.47 11.16
N TRP A 76 -1.05 3.28 12.37
CA TRP A 76 -1.83 3.02 13.56
C TRP A 76 -1.17 3.76 14.73
N LYS A 77 -2.00 4.26 15.66
CA LYS A 77 -1.59 5.01 16.85
C LYS A 77 -2.07 4.27 18.09
#